data_AF-A0A1U7DRJ2-F1
#
_entry.id   AF-A0A1U7DRJ2-F1
#
_cell.length_a   1.000
_cell.length_b   1.000
_cell.length_c   1.000
_cell.angle_alpha   90.00
_cell.angle_beta   90.00
_cell.angle_gamma   90.00
#
_symmetry.space_group_name_H-M   'P 1'
#
loop_
_entity.id
_entity.type
_entity.pdbx_description
1 polymer ?
#
loop_
_entity_poly.entity_id
_entity_poly.type
_entity_poly.pdbx_seq_one_letter_code
_entity_poly.pdbx_strand_id
1 'polypeptide(L)'
;MKAVFIKIALNVVLIFFISNKLYSNAAQPGVWNAGGTVFTMLYPEDSLSFKKVQMKQEHIYIQLYKGYAVVKGVYLFKNTTNKTLQFKMGYPINGIYAGGENDLNEVTLDSLSQFKIKANNNWITLLNEKHPELNNSNNKTQAFSDNWKVWDMLFTPNQTQQVEVFFIVNTNNAKIKKGYNVDYKNAFIYLLESGSVWHLPIEKGDFYIQLMDGLHTEDVNGLSAGFNFKFNNKHNLYAGKKHNFSPTAKDNLVITYFEKDTHFSFKEVLANTNQLFSSINKLSHLPKSDLVFNTIDIGNPYAVKTTFEGALPGLLMLLVIYSPVILGAIVLFFIIRFVIKRRKAKNNHAN
;
A
#
# COMPACT_ATOMS: atom_id res chain seq x y z
N MET A 1 44.08 0.27 28.24
CA MET A 1 42.86 0.93 27.71
C MET A 1 42.77 0.94 26.18
N LYS A 2 43.80 1.33 25.42
CA LYS A 2 43.76 1.37 23.94
C LYS A 2 43.40 0.03 23.27
N ALA A 3 43.89 -1.10 23.79
CA ALA A 3 43.61 -2.43 23.22
C ALA A 3 42.15 -2.90 23.41
N VAL A 4 41.46 -2.42 24.44
CA VAL A 4 40.04 -2.74 24.70
C VAL A 4 39.14 -1.95 23.75
N PHE A 5 39.47 -0.68 23.52
CA PHE A 5 38.76 0.18 22.57
C PHE A 5 38.85 -0.35 21.12
N ILE A 6 40.02 -0.86 20.72
CA ILE A 6 40.19 -1.45 19.38
C ILE A 6 39.35 -2.73 19.22
N LYS A 7 39.27 -3.58 20.25
CA LYS A 7 38.42 -4.79 20.22
C LYS A 7 36.92 -4.48 20.20
N ILE A 8 36.48 -3.44 20.89
CA ILE A 8 35.07 -2.99 20.85
C ILE A 8 34.75 -2.40 19.48
N ALA A 9 35.62 -1.54 18.94
CA ALA A 9 35.45 -0.98 17.60
C ALA A 9 35.42 -2.06 16.50
N LEU A 10 36.28 -3.08 16.59
CA LEU A 10 36.28 -4.20 15.63
C LEU A 10 34.99 -5.03 15.69
N ASN A 11 34.42 -5.25 16.89
CA ASN A 11 33.15 -5.96 17.04
C ASN A 11 31.95 -5.15 16.55
N VAL A 12 31.94 -3.83 16.75
CA VAL A 12 30.89 -2.94 16.22
C VAL A 12 30.93 -2.89 14.68
N VAL A 13 32.13 -2.91 14.09
CA VAL A 13 32.30 -2.98 12.63
C VAL A 13 31.89 -4.36 12.09
N LEU A 14 32.20 -5.45 12.79
CA LEU A 14 31.78 -6.81 12.38
C LEU A 14 30.25 -6.98 12.44
N ILE A 15 29.58 -6.37 13.41
CA ILE A 15 28.11 -6.34 13.51
C ILE A 15 27.48 -5.49 12.38
N PHE A 16 28.20 -4.49 11.85
CA PHE A 16 27.76 -3.69 10.71
C PHE A 16 27.96 -4.37 9.34
N PHE A 17 28.84 -5.38 9.24
CA PHE A 17 29.06 -6.15 8.01
C PHE A 17 28.27 -7.45 7.94
N ILE A 18 27.53 -7.82 9.00
CA ILE A 18 26.44 -8.82 8.91
C ILE A 18 25.18 -8.08 8.46
N SER A 19 25.26 -7.44 7.29
CA SER A 19 24.09 -6.95 6.58
C SER A 19 23.35 -8.18 6.09
N ASN A 20 22.24 -8.45 6.77
CA ASN A 20 21.23 -9.46 6.47
C ASN A 20 21.22 -9.84 4.99
N LYS A 21 21.53 -11.10 4.67
CA LYS A 21 21.06 -11.71 3.43
C LYS A 21 19.54 -11.82 3.56
N LEU A 22 18.85 -10.75 3.19
CA LEU A 22 17.40 -10.68 3.14
C LEU A 22 16.93 -11.59 2.00
N TYR A 23 16.43 -12.77 2.37
CA TYR A 23 15.77 -13.68 1.45
C TYR A 23 14.50 -13.01 0.93
N SER A 24 14.55 -12.65 -0.36
CA SER A 24 13.50 -11.92 -1.07
C SER A 24 12.61 -12.90 -1.81
N ASN A 25 11.32 -12.58 -1.85
CA ASN A 25 10.28 -13.48 -2.31
C ASN A 25 9.60 -12.90 -3.53
N ALA A 26 8.78 -13.62 -4.32
CA ALA A 26 8.04 -12.99 -5.42
C ALA A 26 6.52 -13.11 -5.32
N ALA A 27 5.82 -11.97 -5.36
CA ALA A 27 4.41 -11.93 -5.70
C ALA A 27 4.29 -11.12 -6.99
N GLN A 28 3.26 -11.39 -7.78
CA GLN A 28 2.87 -10.43 -8.80
C GLN A 28 2.51 -9.10 -8.10
N PRO A 29 2.77 -7.94 -8.73
CA PRO A 29 2.25 -6.67 -8.25
C PRO A 29 0.76 -6.79 -7.86
N GLY A 30 0.43 -6.43 -6.61
CA GLY A 30 -0.82 -6.75 -5.95
C GLY A 30 -0.87 -6.47 -4.45
N VAL A 31 -2.09 -6.37 -3.90
CA VAL A 31 -2.47 -6.04 -2.51
C VAL A 31 -1.68 -6.81 -1.44
N TRP A 32 -1.00 -6.16 -0.48
CA TRP A 32 -0.43 -6.83 0.71
C TRP A 32 -0.19 -5.88 1.91
N ASN A 33 -0.31 -6.42 3.13
CA ASN A 33 0.75 -6.53 4.15
C ASN A 33 0.15 -6.90 5.51
N ALA A 34 0.39 -8.07 6.10
CA ALA A 34 0.00 -8.29 7.50
C ALA A 34 1.14 -7.84 8.42
N GLY A 35 1.27 -6.54 8.67
CA GLY A 35 2.04 -5.98 9.79
C GLY A 35 3.49 -6.45 9.94
N GLY A 36 4.21 -6.66 8.83
CA GLY A 36 5.64 -7.02 8.85
C GLY A 36 6.43 -6.19 7.84
N THR A 37 7.61 -5.70 8.23
CA THR A 37 8.50 -4.88 7.40
C THR A 37 9.27 -5.68 6.33
N VAL A 38 8.95 -6.96 6.14
CA VAL A 38 9.74 -7.88 5.29
C VAL A 38 8.83 -8.77 4.43
N PHE A 39 8.97 -8.66 3.12
CA PHE A 39 8.32 -9.50 2.11
C PHE A 39 8.72 -10.99 2.31
N THR A 40 7.80 -11.96 2.37
CA THR A 40 8.03 -13.41 2.65
C THR A 40 7.53 -14.35 1.51
N MET A 41 8.21 -15.44 1.13
CA MET A 41 7.91 -16.32 -0.04
C MET A 41 6.98 -17.35 0.50
N LEU A 42 5.89 -17.53 -0.22
CA LEU A 42 5.09 -18.71 -0.01
C LEU A 42 5.89 -19.98 -0.35
N TYR A 43 6.70 -19.93 -1.42
CA TYR A 43 7.56 -21.03 -1.88
C TYR A 43 9.04 -20.58 -2.05
N PRO A 44 9.85 -20.59 -0.98
CA PRO A 44 11.26 -20.20 -1.05
C PRO A 44 12.11 -21.00 -2.04
N GLU A 45 11.72 -22.24 -2.32
CA GLU A 45 12.32 -23.12 -3.32
C GLU A 45 12.25 -22.53 -4.74
N ASP A 46 11.22 -21.73 -5.04
CA ASP A 46 11.01 -21.11 -6.35
C ASP A 46 11.77 -19.80 -6.54
N SER A 47 12.45 -19.31 -5.49
CA SER A 47 13.24 -18.07 -5.47
C SER A 47 14.23 -17.92 -6.63
N LEU A 48 14.90 -19.02 -6.96
CA LEU A 48 15.91 -19.08 -8.01
C LEU A 48 15.30 -18.99 -9.42
N SER A 49 14.00 -19.29 -9.55
CA SER A 49 13.26 -19.17 -10.81
C SER A 49 12.78 -17.74 -11.04
N PHE A 50 12.34 -17.02 -10.00
CA PHE A 50 11.91 -15.62 -10.12
C PHE A 50 13.04 -14.69 -10.60
N LYS A 51 14.29 -14.95 -10.17
CA LYS A 51 15.47 -14.22 -10.63
C LYS A 51 15.91 -14.55 -12.07
N LYS A 52 15.14 -15.37 -12.79
CA LYS A 52 15.36 -15.75 -14.20
C LYS A 52 14.19 -15.36 -15.11
N VAL A 53 13.14 -14.77 -14.55
CA VAL A 53 11.98 -14.27 -15.30
C VAL A 53 11.90 -12.77 -15.13
N GLN A 54 11.91 -12.03 -16.24
CA GLN A 54 11.72 -10.59 -16.27
C GLN A 54 10.24 -10.27 -16.53
N MET A 55 9.65 -9.38 -15.75
CA MET A 55 8.40 -8.72 -16.12
C MET A 55 8.74 -7.57 -17.07
N LYS A 56 8.40 -7.73 -18.35
CA LYS A 56 8.66 -6.71 -19.38
C LYS A 56 7.65 -5.58 -19.29
N GLN A 57 6.38 -5.94 -19.14
CA GLN A 57 5.28 -4.98 -19.17
C GLN A 57 4.22 -5.35 -18.14
N GLU A 58 3.58 -4.31 -17.59
CA GLU A 58 2.30 -4.43 -16.90
C GLU A 58 1.31 -3.39 -17.42
N HIS A 59 0.06 -3.81 -17.61
CA HIS A 59 -1.08 -2.94 -17.87
C HIS A 59 -2.15 -3.23 -16.83
N ILE A 60 -2.38 -2.26 -15.95
CA ILE A 60 -3.29 -2.40 -14.82
C ILE A 60 -4.53 -1.57 -15.10
N TYR A 61 -5.67 -2.23 -15.16
CA TYR A 61 -6.98 -1.62 -15.33
C TYR A 61 -7.76 -1.77 -14.04
N ILE A 62 -8.31 -0.67 -13.57
CA ILE A 62 -9.09 -0.59 -12.33
C ILE A 62 -10.38 0.15 -12.67
N GLN A 63 -11.52 -0.44 -12.33
CA GLN A 63 -12.80 0.26 -12.32
C GLN A 63 -13.21 0.47 -10.86
N LEU A 64 -13.33 1.73 -10.45
CA LEU A 64 -13.76 2.12 -9.11
C LEU A 64 -15.26 2.32 -9.09
N TYR A 65 -15.90 1.73 -8.08
CA TYR A 65 -17.31 1.83 -7.78
C TYR A 65 -17.48 2.22 -6.31
N LYS A 66 -18.65 2.72 -5.92
CA LYS A 66 -18.93 3.02 -4.51
C LYS A 66 -18.84 1.74 -3.68
N GLY A 67 -17.80 1.62 -2.85
CA GLY A 67 -17.55 0.49 -1.94
C GLY A 67 -16.76 -0.69 -2.51
N TYR A 68 -16.42 -0.73 -3.80
CA TYR A 68 -15.60 -1.81 -4.38
C TYR A 68 -14.80 -1.40 -5.62
N ALA A 69 -13.82 -2.23 -5.97
CA ALA A 69 -13.09 -2.11 -7.22
C ALA A 69 -13.05 -3.42 -8.00
N VAL A 70 -13.12 -3.32 -9.32
CA VAL A 70 -12.88 -4.43 -10.25
C VAL A 70 -11.52 -4.21 -10.89
N VAL A 71 -10.68 -5.23 -10.92
CA VAL A 71 -9.30 -5.11 -11.39
C VAL A 71 -9.00 -6.14 -12.47
N LYS A 72 -8.29 -5.70 -13.50
CA LYS A 72 -7.66 -6.54 -14.50
C LYS A 72 -6.19 -6.16 -14.62
N GLY A 73 -5.29 -7.09 -14.34
CA GLY A 73 -3.87 -6.93 -14.61
C GLY A 73 -3.46 -7.74 -15.83
N VAL A 74 -2.68 -7.15 -16.74
CA VAL A 74 -2.10 -7.85 -17.90
C VAL A 74 -0.59 -7.70 -17.83
N TYR A 75 0.12 -8.82 -17.76
CA TYR A 75 1.56 -8.87 -17.55
C TYR A 75 2.22 -9.62 -18.67
N LEU A 76 3.36 -9.11 -19.13
CA LEU A 76 4.20 -9.78 -20.11
C LEU A 76 5.48 -10.22 -19.42
N PHE A 77 5.62 -11.53 -19.22
CA PHE A 77 6.78 -12.14 -18.59
C PHE A 77 7.69 -12.77 -19.62
N LYS A 78 9.01 -12.69 -19.41
CA LYS A 78 10.03 -13.30 -20.27
C LYS A 78 10.97 -14.16 -19.44
N ASN A 79 11.07 -15.44 -19.77
CA ASN A 79 12.19 -16.27 -19.33
C ASN A 79 13.47 -15.76 -19.99
N THR A 80 14.46 -15.35 -19.20
CA THR A 80 15.72 -14.81 -19.72
C THR A 80 16.81 -15.86 -19.91
N THR A 81 16.45 -17.13 -19.74
CA THR A 81 17.40 -18.26 -19.78
C THR A 81 17.08 -19.22 -20.92
N ASN A 82 18.07 -20.05 -21.25
CA ASN A 82 17.95 -21.14 -22.20
C ASN A 82 17.40 -22.45 -21.57
N LYS A 83 16.86 -22.39 -20.34
CA LYS A 83 16.31 -23.54 -19.62
C LYS A 83 14.81 -23.41 -19.48
N THR A 84 14.12 -24.54 -19.45
CA THR A 84 12.72 -24.58 -19.00
C THR A 84 12.66 -24.22 -17.53
N LEU A 85 11.73 -23.34 -17.16
CA LEU A 85 11.45 -22.95 -15.78
C LEU A 85 10.03 -23.38 -15.44
N GLN A 86 9.87 -24.02 -14.29
CA GLN A 86 8.57 -24.34 -13.71
C GLN A 86 8.60 -23.87 -12.26
N PHE A 87 7.60 -23.11 -11.86
CA PHE A 87 7.48 -22.54 -10.52
C PHE A 87 6.04 -22.11 -10.24
N LYS A 88 5.71 -21.93 -8.96
CA LYS A 88 4.40 -21.43 -8.53
C LYS A 88 4.40 -19.91 -8.49
N MET A 89 3.27 -19.33 -8.90
CA MET A 89 2.98 -17.91 -8.71
C MET A 89 1.77 -17.77 -7.81
N GLY A 90 1.68 -16.65 -7.11
CA GLY A 90 0.61 -16.41 -6.16
C GLY A 90 0.16 -14.96 -6.07
N TYR A 91 -1.08 -14.79 -5.66
CA TYR A 91 -1.70 -13.53 -5.29
C TYR A 91 -2.26 -13.64 -3.87
N PRO A 92 -1.90 -12.77 -2.92
CA PRO A 92 -2.48 -12.80 -1.57
C PRO A 92 -3.96 -12.39 -1.59
N ILE A 93 -4.74 -12.90 -0.62
CA ILE A 93 -6.18 -12.70 -0.50
C ILE A 93 -6.49 -11.47 0.37
N ASN A 94 -5.80 -11.31 1.50
CA ASN A 94 -5.98 -10.22 2.47
C ASN A 94 -4.66 -9.53 2.82
N GLY A 95 -4.72 -8.25 3.20
CA GLY A 95 -3.55 -7.48 3.66
C GLY A 95 -3.89 -6.15 4.32
N ILE A 96 -3.00 -5.65 5.17
CA ILE A 96 -3.00 -4.38 5.90
C ILE A 96 -1.77 -3.54 5.50
N TYR A 97 -1.89 -2.69 4.50
CA TYR A 97 -0.76 -1.85 4.11
C TYR A 97 -0.47 -0.77 5.15
N ALA A 98 0.74 -0.77 5.70
CA ALA A 98 1.26 0.33 6.52
C ALA A 98 2.27 1.16 5.70
N GLY A 99 1.90 2.37 5.30
CA GLY A 99 2.76 3.24 4.49
C GLY A 99 2.34 4.71 4.49
N GLY A 100 3.04 5.55 3.72
CA GLY A 100 2.85 7.00 3.64
C GLY A 100 3.95 7.83 4.33
N GLU A 101 3.80 9.16 4.34
CA GLU A 101 4.80 10.10 4.84
C GLU A 101 4.78 10.22 6.36
N ASN A 102 5.90 9.89 7.03
CA ASN A 102 6.29 10.12 8.45
C ASN A 102 5.32 9.70 9.58
N ASP A 103 4.05 9.46 9.26
CA ASP A 103 2.99 8.99 10.13
C ASP A 103 2.44 7.67 9.56
N LEU A 104 2.14 6.73 10.45
CA LEU A 104 1.74 5.36 10.10
C LEU A 104 0.30 5.38 9.54
N ASN A 105 0.15 5.41 8.21
CA ASN A 105 -1.15 5.23 7.55
C ASN A 105 -1.38 3.75 7.28
N GLU A 106 -2.47 3.24 7.85
CA GLU A 106 -2.91 1.87 7.68
C GLU A 106 -4.07 1.85 6.70
N VAL A 107 -3.98 1.06 5.61
CA VAL A 107 -5.08 0.75 4.69
C VAL A 107 -5.33 -0.75 4.73
N THR A 108 -6.51 -1.15 5.21
CA THR A 108 -6.92 -2.55 5.28
C THR A 108 -7.65 -2.97 4.01
N LEU A 109 -7.24 -4.10 3.43
CA LEU A 109 -7.93 -4.78 2.35
C LEU A 109 -8.41 -6.16 2.81
N ASP A 110 -9.73 -6.28 2.91
CA ASP A 110 -10.43 -7.36 3.62
C ASP A 110 -10.71 -8.61 2.78
N SER A 111 -10.70 -8.52 1.43
CA SER A 111 -10.83 -9.72 0.59
C SER A 111 -10.58 -9.49 -0.90
N LEU A 112 -9.69 -10.28 -1.48
CA LEU A 112 -9.63 -10.56 -2.91
C LEU A 112 -10.69 -11.61 -3.25
N SER A 113 -11.69 -11.23 -4.04
CA SER A 113 -12.82 -12.07 -4.43
C SER A 113 -12.85 -12.33 -5.93
N GLN A 114 -13.48 -13.46 -6.31
CA GLN A 114 -13.73 -13.83 -7.70
C GLN A 114 -12.47 -13.88 -8.58
N PHE A 115 -11.31 -14.24 -7.99
CA PHE A 115 -10.04 -14.32 -8.70
C PHE A 115 -10.13 -15.26 -9.90
N LYS A 116 -9.72 -14.78 -11.07
CA LYS A 116 -9.52 -15.59 -12.27
C LYS A 116 -8.19 -15.23 -12.90
N ILE A 117 -7.59 -16.21 -13.56
CA ILE A 117 -6.31 -16.03 -14.23
C ILE A 117 -6.29 -16.75 -15.57
N LYS A 118 -5.69 -16.09 -16.55
CA LYS A 118 -5.46 -16.58 -17.90
C LYS A 118 -3.96 -16.53 -18.19
N ALA A 119 -3.41 -17.57 -18.80
CA ALA A 119 -2.07 -17.53 -19.35
C ALA A 119 -2.09 -18.04 -20.79
N ASN A 120 -1.46 -17.29 -21.72
CA ASN A 120 -1.48 -17.58 -23.16
C ASN A 120 -2.89 -17.92 -23.68
N ASN A 121 -3.89 -17.12 -23.31
CA ASN A 121 -5.29 -17.32 -23.68
C ASN A 121 -6.02 -18.55 -23.12
N ASN A 122 -5.43 -19.29 -22.19
CA ASN A 122 -6.08 -20.39 -21.49
C ASN A 122 -6.35 -20.03 -20.02
N TRP A 123 -7.55 -20.35 -19.53
CA TRP A 123 -7.87 -20.20 -18.11
C TRP A 123 -7.05 -21.21 -17.30
N ILE A 124 -6.42 -20.73 -16.22
CA ILE A 124 -5.59 -21.56 -15.36
C ILE A 124 -6.38 -21.93 -14.10
N THR A 125 -6.32 -23.19 -13.72
CA THR A 125 -6.90 -23.69 -12.48
C THR A 125 -6.04 -23.25 -11.30
N LEU A 126 -6.69 -22.69 -10.27
CA LEU A 126 -6.00 -22.34 -9.03
C LEU A 126 -5.70 -23.60 -8.22
N LEU A 127 -4.53 -23.61 -7.61
CA LEU A 127 -4.10 -24.62 -6.67
C LEU A 127 -4.75 -24.32 -5.32
N ASN A 128 -5.45 -25.31 -4.76
CA ASN A 128 -5.92 -25.28 -3.38
C ASN A 128 -4.89 -26.02 -2.51
N GLU A 129 -3.76 -25.37 -2.25
CA GLU A 129 -2.72 -25.90 -1.36
C GLU A 129 -2.87 -25.24 0.02
N LYS A 130 -3.06 -26.06 1.05
CA LYS A 130 -2.97 -25.63 2.44
C LYS A 130 -1.54 -25.91 2.90
N HIS A 131 -0.83 -24.91 3.41
CA HIS A 131 0.47 -25.09 4.06
C HIS A 131 0.31 -24.89 5.56
N PRO A 132 -0.21 -25.89 6.30
CA PRO A 132 -0.36 -25.81 7.75
C PRO A 132 0.97 -25.53 8.48
N GLU A 133 2.09 -25.96 7.92
CA GLU A 133 3.45 -25.76 8.41
C GLU A 133 3.90 -24.28 8.44
N LEU A 134 3.32 -23.43 7.58
CA LEU A 134 3.55 -21.99 7.59
C LEU A 134 2.70 -21.26 8.65
N ASN A 135 1.87 -21.99 9.39
CA ASN A 135 0.97 -21.44 10.41
C ASN A 135 1.54 -21.51 11.83
N ASN A 136 2.87 -21.64 11.96
CA ASN A 136 3.54 -21.70 13.25
C ASN A 136 3.56 -20.32 13.95
N SER A 137 2.42 -19.90 14.49
CA SER A 137 2.38 -19.02 15.65
C SER A 137 1.09 -19.25 16.43
N ASN A 138 1.24 -19.64 17.70
CA ASN A 138 0.17 -20.04 18.64
C ASN A 138 -0.84 -18.93 19.00
N ASN A 139 -1.12 -17.92 18.15
CA ASN A 139 -2.08 -16.86 18.44
C ASN A 139 -2.57 -16.04 17.21
N LYS A 140 -2.48 -16.55 15.97
CA LYS A 140 -3.03 -15.86 14.79
C LYS A 140 -4.19 -16.64 14.17
N THR A 141 -5.36 -16.03 14.14
CA THR A 141 -6.66 -16.58 13.74
C THR A 141 -6.81 -16.87 12.23
N GLN A 142 -5.74 -16.77 11.45
CA GLN A 142 -5.76 -17.08 10.01
C GLN A 142 -4.40 -17.62 9.57
N ALA A 143 -4.44 -18.80 8.96
CA ALA A 143 -3.30 -19.46 8.36
C ALA A 143 -2.67 -18.60 7.24
N PHE A 144 -1.35 -18.41 7.26
CA PHE A 144 -0.61 -17.63 6.26
C PHE A 144 -0.80 -18.15 4.84
N SER A 145 -1.01 -19.46 4.69
CA SER A 145 -1.16 -20.16 3.41
C SER A 145 -2.58 -20.18 2.86
N ASP A 146 -3.59 -20.18 3.73
CA ASP A 146 -5.00 -20.04 3.33
C ASP A 146 -5.31 -18.63 2.77
N ASN A 147 -4.34 -17.72 2.85
CA ASN A 147 -4.42 -16.33 2.40
C ASN A 147 -3.84 -16.11 1.00
N TRP A 148 -3.70 -17.13 0.15
CA TRP A 148 -3.15 -16.97 -1.21
C TRP A 148 -3.99 -17.70 -2.28
N LYS A 149 -4.01 -17.13 -3.49
CA LYS A 149 -4.43 -17.77 -4.74
C LYS A 149 -3.18 -18.16 -5.50
N VAL A 150 -2.92 -19.46 -5.64
CA VAL A 150 -1.67 -19.98 -6.22
C VAL A 150 -1.97 -20.70 -7.54
N TRP A 151 -1.03 -20.68 -8.48
CA TRP A 151 -1.09 -21.47 -9.71
C TRP A 151 0.32 -21.83 -10.19
N ASP A 152 0.43 -22.90 -10.98
CA ASP A 152 1.70 -23.29 -11.61
C ASP A 152 1.94 -22.51 -12.91
N MET A 153 3.20 -22.17 -13.15
CA MET A 153 3.66 -21.53 -14.37
C MET A 153 4.78 -22.35 -15.00
N LEU A 154 4.71 -22.50 -16.32
CA LEU A 154 5.73 -23.17 -17.12
C LEU A 154 6.22 -22.20 -18.20
N PHE A 155 7.52 -21.96 -18.23
CA PHE A 155 8.18 -21.18 -19.26
C PHE A 155 9.19 -22.05 -19.99
N THR A 156 9.01 -22.22 -21.29
CA THR A 156 10.04 -22.78 -22.17
C THR A 156 11.22 -21.81 -22.31
N PRO A 157 12.41 -22.28 -22.76
CA PRO A 157 13.59 -21.43 -22.96
C PRO A 157 13.27 -20.16 -23.75
N ASN A 158 13.69 -19.00 -23.24
CA ASN A 158 13.51 -17.67 -23.85
C ASN A 158 12.04 -17.26 -24.13
N GLN A 159 11.06 -18.01 -23.62
CA GLN A 159 9.66 -17.74 -23.89
C GLN A 159 9.20 -16.41 -23.29
N THR A 160 8.39 -15.70 -24.06
CA THR A 160 7.58 -14.60 -23.56
C THR A 160 6.14 -15.07 -23.44
N GLN A 161 5.51 -14.84 -22.29
CA GLN A 161 4.17 -15.29 -21.96
C GLN A 161 3.35 -14.16 -21.37
N GLN A 162 2.12 -14.03 -21.85
CA GLN A 162 1.14 -13.10 -21.31
C GLN A 162 0.32 -13.78 -20.21
N VAL A 163 0.17 -13.08 -19.09
CA VAL A 163 -0.68 -13.46 -17.97
C VAL A 163 -1.72 -12.37 -17.75
N GLU A 164 -2.98 -12.76 -17.62
CA GLU A 164 -4.07 -11.85 -17.27
C GLU A 164 -4.70 -12.31 -15.96
N VAL A 165 -4.87 -11.39 -15.01
CA VAL A 165 -5.58 -11.66 -13.75
C VAL A 165 -6.79 -10.77 -13.65
N PHE A 166 -7.83 -11.28 -13.01
CA PHE A 166 -9.09 -10.60 -12.75
C PHE A 166 -9.47 -10.81 -11.30
N PHE A 167 -9.94 -9.77 -10.63
CA PHE A 167 -10.50 -9.91 -9.29
C PHE A 167 -11.39 -8.72 -8.93
N ILE A 168 -12.16 -8.90 -7.87
CA ILE A 168 -13.01 -7.87 -7.26
C ILE A 168 -12.58 -7.72 -5.81
N VAL A 169 -12.40 -6.50 -5.34
CA VAL A 169 -12.06 -6.20 -3.94
C VAL A 169 -13.09 -5.29 -3.30
N ASN A 170 -13.36 -5.53 -2.03
CA ASN A 170 -14.08 -4.60 -1.18
C ASN A 170 -13.15 -3.44 -0.83
N THR A 171 -13.58 -2.21 -1.09
CA THR A 171 -12.85 -0.99 -0.74
C THR A 171 -13.53 -0.19 0.37
N ASN A 172 -14.75 -0.56 0.77
CA ASN A 172 -15.61 0.14 1.73
C ASN A 172 -15.17 0.04 3.19
N ASN A 173 -14.39 -1.00 3.51
CA ASN A 173 -13.91 -1.23 4.87
C ASN A 173 -12.56 -0.57 5.15
N ALA A 174 -12.05 0.24 4.21
CA ALA A 174 -10.78 0.90 4.41
C ALA A 174 -10.85 1.93 5.55
N LYS A 175 -9.73 2.00 6.26
CA LYS A 175 -9.42 2.98 7.27
C LYS A 175 -8.19 3.73 6.78
N ILE A 176 -8.04 4.98 7.17
CA ILE A 176 -6.80 5.74 7.04
C ILE A 176 -6.51 6.35 8.40
N LYS A 177 -5.30 6.16 8.91
CA LYS A 177 -4.90 6.64 10.22
C LYS A 177 -3.73 7.61 10.08
N LYS A 178 -3.77 8.74 10.77
CA LYS A 178 -2.63 9.67 10.88
C LYS A 178 -2.50 10.12 12.32
N GLY A 179 -1.49 9.61 13.02
CA GLY A 179 -1.37 9.76 14.47
C GLY A 179 -2.58 9.17 15.19
N TYR A 180 -3.35 10.02 15.89
CA TYR A 180 -4.58 9.64 16.59
C TYR A 180 -5.85 9.87 15.76
N ASN A 181 -5.75 10.50 14.58
CA ASN A 181 -6.90 10.70 13.71
C ASN A 181 -7.17 9.45 12.88
N VAL A 182 -8.44 9.14 12.71
CA VAL A 182 -8.94 8.02 11.90
C VAL A 182 -10.00 8.56 10.95
N ASP A 183 -9.92 8.16 9.69
CA ASP A 183 -10.91 8.45 8.67
C ASP A 183 -11.35 7.14 7.99
N TYR A 184 -12.65 7.02 7.72
CA TYR A 184 -13.24 5.85 7.08
C TYR A 184 -13.81 6.29 5.74
N LYS A 185 -13.20 5.81 4.66
CA LYS A 185 -13.53 6.16 3.28
C LYS A 185 -13.18 5.00 2.37
N ASN A 186 -13.64 4.99 1.12
CA ASN A 186 -13.23 3.91 0.24
C ASN A 186 -11.75 4.06 -0.14
N ALA A 187 -11.01 2.97 -0.10
CA ALA A 187 -9.62 2.95 -0.54
C ALA A 187 -9.30 1.71 -1.36
N PHE A 188 -8.51 1.91 -2.40
CA PHE A 188 -7.92 0.84 -3.17
C PHE A 188 -6.40 1.02 -3.17
N ILE A 189 -5.70 -0.08 -2.95
CA ILE A 189 -4.24 -0.13 -3.08
C ILE A 189 -3.84 -1.28 -3.98
N TYR A 190 -2.84 -1.03 -4.81
CA TYR A 190 -2.17 -2.02 -5.62
C TYR A 190 -0.68 -1.89 -5.36
N LEU A 191 -0.07 -2.93 -4.78
CA LEU A 191 1.35 -2.84 -4.46
C LEU A 191 2.20 -3.16 -5.66
N LEU A 192 3.04 -2.22 -6.03
CA LEU A 192 4.03 -2.44 -7.07
C LEU A 192 5.28 -3.07 -6.48
N GLU A 193 5.59 -2.84 -5.19
CA GLU A 193 6.85 -3.25 -4.56
C GLU A 193 7.16 -4.76 -4.66
N SER A 194 6.13 -5.60 -4.72
CA SER A 194 6.30 -7.04 -4.96
C SER A 194 6.84 -7.35 -6.35
N GLY A 195 6.86 -6.39 -7.28
CA GLY A 195 7.51 -6.49 -8.58
C GLY A 195 9.05 -6.43 -8.54
N SER A 196 9.66 -5.95 -7.44
CA SER A 196 11.13 -5.87 -7.26
C SER A 196 11.87 -7.21 -7.29
N VAL A 197 11.09 -8.27 -7.24
CA VAL A 197 11.47 -9.65 -7.02
C VAL A 197 11.91 -10.31 -8.33
N TRP A 198 11.36 -9.83 -9.44
CA TRP A 198 11.60 -10.30 -10.79
C TRP A 198 13.02 -9.96 -11.24
N HIS A 199 13.48 -10.65 -12.27
CA HIS A 199 14.76 -10.37 -12.89
C HIS A 199 14.70 -9.04 -13.66
N LEU A 200 15.63 -8.13 -13.38
CA LEU A 200 15.73 -6.80 -14.01
C LEU A 200 14.54 -5.86 -13.70
N PRO A 201 14.68 -4.54 -13.95
CA PRO A 201 13.56 -3.61 -13.84
C PRO A 201 12.39 -3.96 -14.77
N ILE A 202 11.19 -3.52 -14.37
CA ILE A 202 9.98 -3.56 -15.19
C ILE A 202 10.10 -2.46 -16.25
N GLU A 203 10.04 -2.83 -17.52
CA GLU A 203 10.36 -1.89 -18.61
C GLU A 203 9.25 -0.86 -18.82
N LYS A 204 7.99 -1.29 -18.70
CA LYS A 204 6.84 -0.43 -18.91
C LYS A 204 5.66 -0.82 -18.02
N GLY A 205 5.09 0.15 -17.32
CA GLY A 205 3.83 0.02 -16.57
C GLY A 205 2.83 1.07 -17.03
N ASP A 206 1.66 0.66 -17.51
CA ASP A 206 0.54 1.56 -17.79
C ASP A 206 -0.60 1.29 -16.80
N PHE A 207 -1.11 2.34 -16.17
CA PHE A 207 -2.13 2.25 -15.12
C PHE A 207 -3.35 3.06 -15.52
N TYR A 208 -4.52 2.42 -15.51
CA TYR A 208 -5.78 3.00 -15.94
C TYR A 208 -6.81 2.84 -14.83
N ILE A 209 -7.37 3.95 -14.35
CA ILE A 209 -8.39 3.96 -13.30
C ILE A 209 -9.63 4.65 -13.85
N GLN A 210 -10.70 3.89 -14.03
CA GLN A 210 -11.98 4.39 -14.51
C GLN A 210 -12.94 4.58 -13.34
N LEU A 211 -13.59 5.74 -13.29
CA LEU A 211 -14.66 6.03 -12.34
C LEU A 211 -16.00 5.54 -12.90
N MET A 212 -16.69 4.70 -12.12
CA MET A 212 -17.95 4.06 -12.49
C MET A 212 -19.09 4.50 -11.56
N ASP A 213 -20.33 4.12 -11.87
CA ASP A 213 -21.53 4.34 -11.05
C ASP A 213 -21.71 5.79 -10.55
N GLY A 214 -21.48 6.74 -11.45
CA GLY A 214 -21.63 8.17 -11.18
C GLY A 214 -20.55 8.76 -10.28
N LEU A 215 -19.41 8.07 -10.10
CA LEU A 215 -18.23 8.68 -9.50
C LEU A 215 -17.61 9.71 -10.45
N HIS A 216 -17.23 10.84 -9.89
CA HIS A 216 -16.59 11.96 -10.57
C HIS A 216 -15.24 12.29 -9.94
N THR A 217 -14.49 13.18 -10.57
CA THR A 217 -13.15 13.58 -10.11
C THR A 217 -13.17 14.18 -8.70
N GLU A 218 -14.24 14.89 -8.35
CA GLU A 218 -14.47 15.44 -7.01
C GLU A 218 -14.67 14.38 -5.92
N ASP A 219 -15.07 13.16 -6.29
CA ASP A 219 -15.19 12.06 -5.34
C ASP A 219 -13.84 11.43 -4.99
N VAL A 220 -12.78 11.72 -5.76
CA VAL A 220 -11.42 11.22 -5.50
C VAL A 220 -10.73 12.14 -4.50
N ASN A 221 -10.50 11.65 -3.29
CA ASN A 221 -9.80 12.39 -2.25
C ASN A 221 -8.31 12.50 -2.51
N GLY A 222 -7.72 11.47 -3.12
CA GLY A 222 -6.33 11.50 -3.52
C GLY A 222 -5.87 10.25 -4.23
N LEU A 223 -4.75 10.38 -4.93
CA LEU A 223 -4.14 9.33 -5.73
C LEU A 223 -2.62 9.43 -5.61
N SER A 224 -1.94 8.29 -5.47
CA SER A 224 -0.50 8.23 -5.20
C SER A 224 0.33 8.95 -6.27
N ALA A 225 1.35 9.68 -5.81
CA ALA A 225 2.30 10.37 -6.68
C ALA A 225 3.23 9.41 -7.43
N GLY A 226 3.98 9.92 -8.42
CA GLY A 226 5.01 9.15 -9.14
C GLY A 226 4.52 8.36 -10.36
N PHE A 227 3.26 8.54 -10.76
CA PHE A 227 2.65 7.97 -11.97
C PHE A 227 2.32 9.00 -13.05
N ASN A 228 2.40 10.30 -12.71
CA ASN A 228 2.03 11.43 -13.58
C ASN A 228 0.64 11.26 -14.21
N PHE A 229 -0.35 10.93 -13.37
CA PHE A 229 -1.70 10.68 -13.83
C PHE A 229 -2.29 11.89 -14.57
N LYS A 230 -2.96 11.60 -15.68
CA LYS A 230 -3.77 12.54 -16.44
C LYS A 230 -5.19 12.00 -16.56
N PHE A 231 -6.16 12.86 -16.83
CA PHE A 231 -7.56 12.49 -16.85
C PHE A 231 -8.22 12.69 -18.22
N ASN A 232 -9.03 11.72 -18.63
CA ASN A 232 -9.88 11.79 -19.81
C ASN A 232 -11.35 11.92 -19.36
N ASN A 233 -11.93 13.09 -19.63
CA ASN A 233 -13.31 13.41 -19.23
C ASN A 233 -14.36 12.52 -19.92
N LYS A 234 -14.13 12.14 -21.19
CA LYS A 234 -15.11 11.36 -21.97
C LYS A 234 -15.34 9.97 -21.39
N HIS A 235 -14.30 9.36 -20.84
CA HIS A 235 -14.34 7.99 -20.31
C HIS A 235 -14.20 7.91 -18.78
N ASN A 236 -14.18 9.07 -18.10
CA ASN A 236 -13.88 9.19 -16.68
C ASN A 236 -12.65 8.39 -16.25
N LEU A 237 -11.55 8.58 -16.98
CA LEU A 237 -10.40 7.69 -16.96
C LEU A 237 -9.12 8.42 -16.57
N TYR A 238 -8.52 8.05 -15.44
CA TYR A 238 -7.14 8.38 -15.12
C TYR A 238 -6.20 7.44 -15.88
N ALA A 239 -5.11 7.99 -16.42
CA ALA A 239 -4.03 7.23 -17.04
C ALA A 239 -2.68 7.70 -16.49
N GLY A 240 -1.90 6.76 -15.95
CA GLY A 240 -0.56 6.97 -15.42
C GLY A 240 0.43 5.98 -16.02
N LYS A 241 1.72 6.31 -15.97
CA LYS A 241 2.78 5.50 -16.58
C LYS A 241 4.03 5.45 -15.71
N LYS A 242 4.73 4.32 -15.77
CA LYS A 242 6.10 4.13 -15.25
C LYS A 242 6.95 3.43 -16.31
N HIS A 243 8.25 3.71 -16.33
CA HIS A 243 9.21 3.15 -17.26
C HIS A 243 10.49 2.72 -16.54
N ASN A 244 11.07 1.60 -16.95
CA ASN A 244 12.34 1.05 -16.43
C ASN A 244 12.48 1.18 -14.90
N PHE A 245 11.52 0.65 -14.16
CA PHE A 245 11.41 0.86 -12.71
C PHE A 245 11.59 -0.44 -11.93
N SER A 246 12.23 -0.32 -10.76
CA SER A 246 12.33 -1.36 -9.75
C SER A 246 11.49 -0.91 -8.55
N PRO A 247 10.23 -1.35 -8.44
CA PRO A 247 9.27 -0.71 -7.55
C PRO A 247 9.62 -0.92 -6.08
N THR A 248 9.38 0.13 -5.29
CA THR A 248 9.52 0.14 -3.82
C THR A 248 8.17 0.39 -3.16
N ALA A 249 8.09 0.31 -1.83
CA ALA A 249 6.86 0.66 -1.09
C ALA A 249 6.29 2.04 -1.43
N LYS A 250 7.14 2.99 -1.86
CA LYS A 250 6.75 4.35 -2.26
C LYS A 250 6.11 4.40 -3.65
N ASP A 251 6.32 3.37 -4.45
CA ASP A 251 5.77 3.25 -5.80
C ASP A 251 4.39 2.60 -5.83
N ASN A 252 3.87 2.15 -4.69
CA ASN A 252 2.57 1.53 -4.60
C ASN A 252 1.46 2.50 -5.04
N LEU A 253 0.52 1.98 -5.82
CA LEU A 253 -0.62 2.74 -6.30
C LEU A 253 -1.68 2.77 -5.20
N VAL A 254 -2.00 3.95 -4.67
CA VAL A 254 -3.04 4.13 -3.65
C VAL A 254 -4.03 5.17 -4.14
N ILE A 255 -5.31 4.85 -4.08
CA ILE A 255 -6.39 5.80 -4.33
C ILE A 255 -7.38 5.75 -3.20
N THR A 256 -7.78 6.92 -2.72
CA THR A 256 -8.83 7.08 -1.73
C THR A 256 -9.91 7.96 -2.31
N TYR A 257 -11.15 7.55 -2.12
CA TYR A 257 -12.28 8.11 -2.85
C TYR A 257 -13.57 7.79 -2.12
N PHE A 258 -14.55 8.67 -2.22
CA PHE A 258 -15.92 8.51 -1.71
C PHE A 258 -16.02 8.15 -0.22
N GLU A 259 -17.16 8.45 0.38
CA GLU A 259 -17.39 8.09 1.79
C GLU A 259 -17.66 6.60 1.96
N LYS A 260 -17.46 6.11 3.19
CA LYS A 260 -17.86 4.76 3.56
C LYS A 260 -19.38 4.66 3.58
N ASP A 261 -19.93 3.69 2.86
CA ASP A 261 -21.35 3.36 2.90
C ASP A 261 -21.62 2.31 3.98
N THR A 262 -22.42 2.65 4.99
CA THR A 262 -22.76 1.73 6.09
C THR A 262 -23.72 0.62 5.70
N HIS A 263 -24.41 0.74 4.56
CA HIS A 263 -25.38 -0.24 4.06
C HIS A 263 -24.83 -1.06 2.88
N PHE A 264 -23.55 -0.89 2.54
CA PHE A 264 -22.91 -1.59 1.43
C PHE A 264 -22.88 -3.11 1.62
N SER A 265 -23.41 -3.84 0.64
CA SER A 265 -23.44 -5.31 0.61
C SER A 265 -22.48 -5.85 -0.46
N PHE A 266 -21.26 -6.23 -0.05
CA PHE A 266 -20.28 -6.78 -0.99
C PHE A 266 -20.77 -8.09 -1.64
N LYS A 267 -21.57 -8.88 -0.92
CA LYS A 267 -22.14 -10.13 -1.43
C LYS A 267 -23.03 -9.89 -2.65
N GLU A 268 -23.80 -8.80 -2.66
CA GLU A 268 -24.66 -8.43 -3.79
C GLU A 268 -23.83 -8.02 -5.01
N VAL A 269 -22.72 -7.32 -4.81
CA VAL A 269 -21.77 -6.99 -5.89
C VAL A 269 -21.26 -8.26 -6.56
N LEU A 270 -20.89 -9.28 -5.78
CA LEU A 270 -20.36 -10.54 -6.31
C LEU A 270 -21.38 -11.31 -7.16
N ALA A 271 -22.69 -11.07 -7.01
CA ALA A 271 -23.70 -11.68 -7.86
C ALA A 271 -23.58 -11.24 -9.34
N ASN A 272 -23.00 -10.05 -9.59
CA ASN A 272 -22.86 -9.46 -10.93
C ASN A 272 -21.46 -9.64 -11.55
N THR A 273 -20.66 -10.58 -11.04
CA THR A 273 -19.25 -10.80 -11.43
C THR A 273 -19.02 -10.86 -12.95
N ASN A 274 -19.86 -11.58 -13.69
CA ASN A 274 -19.67 -11.74 -15.13
C ASN A 274 -19.84 -10.42 -15.90
N GLN A 275 -20.80 -9.58 -15.50
CA GLN A 275 -20.99 -8.26 -16.09
C GLN A 275 -19.82 -7.33 -15.75
N LEU A 276 -19.36 -7.35 -14.50
CA LEU A 276 -18.20 -6.57 -14.05
C LEU A 276 -16.93 -6.94 -14.82
N PHE A 277 -16.64 -8.23 -14.98
CA PHE A 277 -15.50 -8.70 -15.78
C PHE A 277 -15.65 -8.42 -17.28
N SER A 278 -16.87 -8.40 -17.82
CA SER A 278 -17.10 -7.95 -19.19
C SER A 278 -16.80 -6.45 -19.34
N SER A 279 -17.25 -5.62 -18.38
CA SER A 279 -17.03 -4.17 -18.37
C SER A 279 -15.54 -3.83 -18.37
N ILE A 280 -14.76 -4.40 -17.45
CA ILE A 280 -13.32 -4.12 -17.38
C ILE A 280 -12.54 -4.66 -18.59
N ASN A 281 -13.02 -5.75 -19.21
CA ASN A 281 -12.46 -6.21 -20.47
C ASN A 281 -12.71 -5.20 -21.60
N LYS A 282 -13.88 -4.55 -21.66
CA LYS A 282 -14.12 -3.46 -22.63
C LYS A 282 -13.12 -2.31 -22.41
N LEU A 283 -12.89 -1.91 -21.15
CA LEU A 283 -11.88 -0.91 -20.83
C LEU A 283 -10.48 -1.34 -21.30
N SER A 284 -10.08 -2.60 -21.11
CA SER A 284 -8.74 -3.07 -21.53
C SER A 284 -8.54 -3.01 -23.05
N HIS A 285 -9.61 -3.15 -23.85
CA HIS A 285 -9.55 -3.09 -25.31
C HIS A 285 -9.81 -1.69 -25.90
N LEU A 286 -10.17 -0.70 -25.10
CA LEU A 286 -10.35 0.68 -25.56
C LEU A 286 -9.07 1.19 -26.27
N PRO A 287 -9.10 1.74 -27.49
CA PRO A 287 -7.92 2.32 -28.12
C PRO A 287 -7.43 3.55 -27.33
N LYS A 288 -6.22 3.46 -26.74
CA LYS A 288 -5.68 4.54 -25.89
C LYS A 288 -4.96 5.64 -26.67
N SER A 289 -4.55 5.38 -27.92
CA SER A 289 -3.84 6.34 -28.79
C SER A 289 -4.68 7.58 -29.10
N ASP A 290 -5.99 7.44 -29.11
CA ASP A 290 -6.92 8.47 -29.62
C ASP A 290 -7.56 9.26 -28.47
N LEU A 291 -7.17 8.97 -27.23
CA LEU A 291 -7.70 9.60 -26.04
C LEU A 291 -6.95 10.90 -25.72
N VAL A 292 -7.70 11.98 -25.57
CA VAL A 292 -7.18 13.26 -25.10
C VAL A 292 -7.14 13.25 -23.57
N PHE A 293 -5.97 13.49 -23.00
CA PHE A 293 -5.75 13.49 -21.55
C PHE A 293 -5.34 14.87 -21.06
N ASN A 294 -6.07 15.37 -20.08
CA ASN A 294 -5.83 16.67 -19.45
C ASN A 294 -5.05 16.49 -18.14
N THR A 295 -4.29 17.51 -17.77
CA THR A 295 -3.73 17.62 -16.42
C THR A 295 -4.86 17.72 -15.40
N ILE A 296 -4.67 17.07 -14.26
CA ILE A 296 -5.63 17.08 -13.15
C ILE A 296 -4.86 17.31 -11.86
N ASP A 297 -5.44 18.09 -10.96
CA ASP A 297 -4.92 18.22 -9.60
C ASP A 297 -5.35 16.99 -8.79
N ILE A 298 -4.39 16.42 -8.06
CA ILE A 298 -4.54 15.15 -7.38
C ILE A 298 -4.21 15.38 -5.92
N GLY A 299 -5.20 15.17 -5.06
CA GLY A 299 -5.01 15.23 -3.61
C GLY A 299 -4.09 14.12 -3.09
N ASN A 300 -3.67 14.27 -1.84
CA ASN A 300 -2.87 13.25 -1.15
C ASN A 300 -3.80 12.10 -0.68
N PRO A 301 -3.60 10.84 -1.15
CA PRO A 301 -4.46 9.73 -0.77
C PRO A 301 -4.40 9.42 0.74
N TYR A 302 -3.34 9.83 1.42
CA TYR A 302 -3.13 9.64 2.86
C TYR A 302 -3.66 10.80 3.71
N ALA A 303 -4.35 11.78 3.11
CA ALA A 303 -4.91 12.89 3.85
C ALA A 303 -6.03 12.43 4.80
N VAL A 304 -5.87 12.81 6.08
CA VAL A 304 -6.84 12.58 7.16
C VAL A 304 -7.28 13.94 7.68
N LYS A 305 -8.59 14.14 7.81
CA LYS A 305 -9.12 15.36 8.44
C LYS A 305 -8.68 15.38 9.91
N THR A 306 -8.01 16.46 10.34
CA THR A 306 -7.64 16.64 11.73
C THR A 306 -8.89 16.92 12.56
N THR A 307 -9.16 16.06 13.53
CA THR A 307 -10.23 16.24 14.51
C THR A 307 -9.67 16.84 15.80
N PHE A 308 -10.51 17.54 16.57
CA PHE A 308 -10.13 18.08 17.87
C PHE A 308 -9.62 16.97 18.82
N GLU A 309 -10.28 15.82 18.82
CA GLU A 309 -9.88 14.64 19.61
C GLU A 309 -8.50 14.12 19.20
N GLY A 310 -8.20 14.06 17.90
CA GLY A 310 -6.88 13.65 17.43
C GLY A 310 -5.76 14.68 17.69
N ALA A 311 -6.10 15.94 17.93
CA ALA A 311 -5.16 16.99 18.35
C ALA A 311 -4.92 17.02 19.86
N LEU A 312 -5.83 16.43 20.66
CA LEU A 312 -5.78 16.46 22.13
C LEU A 312 -4.48 15.92 22.72
N PRO A 313 -3.89 14.80 22.26
CA PRO A 313 -2.62 14.31 22.81
C PRO A 313 -1.46 15.29 22.58
N GLY A 314 -1.41 15.95 21.42
CA GLY A 314 -0.41 16.97 21.13
C GLY A 314 -0.59 18.21 21.99
N LEU A 315 -1.83 18.66 22.18
CA LEU A 315 -2.15 19.78 23.09
C LEU A 315 -1.80 19.46 24.54
N LEU A 316 -2.09 18.25 25.02
CA LEU A 316 -1.72 17.80 26.36
C LEU A 316 -0.19 17.73 26.53
N MET A 317 0.54 17.26 25.52
CA MET A 317 2.00 17.24 25.56
C MET A 317 2.58 18.66 25.67
N LEU A 318 2.07 19.61 24.89
CA LEU A 318 2.47 21.02 25.00
C LEU A 318 2.14 21.58 26.38
N LEU A 319 0.96 21.26 26.93
CA LEU A 319 0.57 21.67 28.29
C LEU A 319 1.56 21.11 29.33
N VAL A 320 1.96 19.84 29.24
CA VAL A 320 2.96 19.25 30.15
C VAL A 320 4.32 19.94 30.00
N ILE A 321 4.79 20.20 28.77
CA ILE A 321 6.09 20.85 28.51
C ILE A 321 6.13 22.28 29.04
N TYR A 322 5.06 23.07 28.83
CA TYR A 322 5.02 24.48 29.21
C TYR A 322 4.47 24.74 30.61
N SER A 323 3.77 23.79 31.23
CA SER A 323 3.22 23.94 32.59
C SER A 323 4.25 24.32 33.65
N PRO A 324 5.51 23.81 33.67
CA PRO A 324 6.48 24.22 34.67
C PRO A 324 6.91 25.68 34.51
N VAL A 325 7.01 26.15 33.26
CA VAL A 325 7.37 27.55 32.94
C VAL A 325 6.23 28.48 33.35
N ILE A 326 4.99 28.11 33.02
CA ILE A 326 3.79 28.89 33.38
C ILE A 326 3.62 28.94 34.90
N LEU A 327 3.74 27.80 35.59
CA LEU A 327 3.68 27.74 37.06
C LEU A 327 4.82 28.53 37.70
N GLY A 328 6.04 28.44 37.17
CA GLY A 328 7.18 29.24 37.61
C GLY A 328 6.93 30.74 37.47
N ALA A 329 6.36 31.19 36.34
CA ALA A 329 6.00 32.58 36.12
C ALA A 329 4.89 33.07 37.08
N ILE A 330 3.89 32.22 37.35
CA ILE A 330 2.82 32.53 38.32
C ILE A 330 3.40 32.69 39.73
N VAL A 331 4.25 31.77 40.17
CA VAL A 331 4.92 31.85 41.48
C VAL A 331 5.77 33.11 41.57
N LEU A 332 6.56 33.42 40.54
CA LEU A 332 7.38 34.62 40.47
C LEU A 332 6.52 35.90 40.57
N PHE A 333 5.39 35.94 39.86
CA PHE A 333 4.45 37.05 39.92
C PHE A 333 3.90 37.27 41.34
N PHE A 334 3.50 36.20 42.05
CA PHE A 334 3.04 36.30 43.44
C PHE A 334 4.15 36.74 44.39
N ILE A 335 5.40 36.28 44.20
CA ILE A 335 6.56 36.72 44.99
C ILE A 335 6.79 38.22 44.76
N ILE A 336 6.83 38.70 43.52
CA ILE A 336 7.00 40.12 43.18
C ILE A 336 5.90 40.95 43.82
N ARG A 337 4.63 40.54 43.68
CA ARG A 337 3.48 41.23 44.28
C ARG A 337 3.58 41.28 45.81
N PHE A 338 4.00 40.20 46.45
CA PHE A 338 4.21 40.14 47.90
C PHE A 338 5.32 41.08 48.35
N VAL A 339 6.47 41.10 47.66
CA VAL A 339 7.61 41.99 47.95
C VAL A 339 7.20 43.46 47.79
N ILE A 340 6.50 43.82 46.71
CA ILE A 340 6.00 45.19 46.49
C ILE A 340 5.04 45.59 47.62
N LYS A 341 4.12 44.70 48.02
CA LYS A 341 3.17 44.96 49.11
C LYS A 341 3.89 45.16 50.45
N ARG A 342 4.91 44.34 50.76
CA ARG A 342 5.72 44.47 51.98
C ARG A 342 6.55 45.75 52.01
N ARG A 343 7.13 46.18 50.87
CA ARG A 343 7.86 47.44 50.76
C ARG A 343 6.93 48.64 50.97
N LYS A 344 5.72 48.65 50.39
CA LYS A 344 4.72 49.70 50.65
C LYS A 344 4.30 49.75 52.11
N ALA A 345 4.12 48.61 52.77
CA ALA A 345 3.79 48.57 54.21
C ALA A 345 4.91 49.08 55.11
N LYS A 346 6.19 48.82 54.78
CA LYS A 346 7.34 49.39 55.51
C LYS A 346 7.48 50.89 55.32
N ASN A 347 7.25 51.42 54.12
CA ASN A 347 7.35 52.86 53.87
C ASN A 347 6.20 53.66 54.53
N ASN A 348 5.03 53.05 54.74
CA ASN A 348 3.92 53.70 55.46
C ASN A 348 4.10 53.72 57.00
N HIS A 349 5.08 52.98 57.56
CA HIS A 349 5.42 53.02 58.98
C HIS A 349 6.67 53.88 59.30
N ALA A 350 7.26 54.49 58.28
CA ALA A 350 8.43 55.37 58.41
C ALA A 350 8.08 56.87 58.21
N ASN A 351 6.79 57.21 58.14
CA ASN A 351 6.27 58.58 58.12
C ASN A 351 5.48 58.86 59.40
#